data_AF-A0A6P8HUV2-F1
#
_entry.id   AF-A0A6P8HUV2-F1
#
_cell.length_a   1.000
_cell.length_b   1.000
_cell.length_c   1.000
_cell.angle_alpha   90.00
_cell.angle_beta   90.00
_cell.angle_gamma   90.00
#
_symmetry.space_group_name_H-M   'P 1'
#
loop_
_entity.id
_entity.type
_entity.pdbx_description
1 polymer ?
#
loop_
_entity_poly.entity_id
_entity_poly.type
_entity_poly.pdbx_seq_one_letter_code
_entity_poly.pdbx_strand_id
1 'polypeptide(L)'
;MISDLESVIDDDSCVCAVNLGSHGSFARASIDLWDKTFKVDEISREVNYEHQWLSASTHKTLAIKNVLGNLRPEQTVLKHDHLNLDATDVSSLVGERYVSGFCLSVVCLKFLEEVKLHGNTGVVFLPTLTQMWILSLATSKELREKLINYIAIEDLRNLSLVLLPLHVKQCHWGLLCLDVGSKKLFYDDGLHWAPPNQAVELTKKLLDALKEMSLEFQTGFTQDFEKDKWDLSFTRFAMPDQPKTGVGSGSCGVGVILAAKDMFIQRTSLPTFFWTFDEMEKHRKEILFKIIQWMK
;
A
#
# COMPACT_ATOMS: atom_id res chain seq x y z
N MET A 1 53.58 -42.24 4.20
CA MET A 1 53.96 -40.86 3.84
C MET A 1 52.88 -40.33 2.94
N ILE A 2 51.84 -39.74 3.54
CA ILE A 2 50.90 -38.85 2.84
C ILE A 2 50.80 -37.67 3.80
N SER A 3 51.56 -36.63 3.48
CA SER A 3 51.45 -35.32 4.10
C SER A 3 50.50 -34.48 3.24
N ASP A 4 49.86 -33.53 3.91
CA ASP A 4 49.31 -32.30 3.35
C ASP A 4 47.94 -32.39 2.65
N LEU A 5 46.91 -32.56 3.48
CA LEU A 5 45.69 -31.77 3.36
C LEU A 5 45.66 -30.82 4.57
N GLU A 6 46.31 -29.67 4.43
CA GLU A 6 46.03 -28.50 5.26
C GLU A 6 44.57 -28.10 5.00
N SER A 7 43.70 -28.46 5.93
CA SER A 7 42.38 -27.84 6.05
C SER A 7 42.61 -26.40 6.49
N VAL A 8 42.35 -25.46 5.57
CA VAL A 8 42.01 -24.08 5.93
C VAL A 8 40.71 -24.15 6.74
N ILE A 9 40.85 -24.28 8.06
CA ILE A 9 39.78 -23.99 8.99
C ILE A 9 39.73 -22.47 9.05
N ASP A 10 38.72 -21.91 8.39
CA ASP A 10 38.40 -20.50 8.44
C ASP A 10 38.04 -20.15 9.90
N ASP A 11 38.90 -19.37 10.55
CA ASP A 11 38.92 -19.05 11.99
C ASP A 11 37.85 -18.00 12.38
N ASP A 12 36.75 -17.91 11.63
CA ASP A 12 35.74 -16.86 11.80
C ASP A 12 34.52 -17.32 12.64
N SER A 13 34.54 -18.55 13.16
CA SER A 13 33.44 -19.11 13.97
C SER A 13 33.39 -18.66 15.43
N CYS A 14 34.42 -17.93 15.91
CA CYS A 14 34.59 -17.60 17.33
C CYS A 14 34.59 -16.09 17.62
N VAL A 15 34.04 -15.26 16.73
CA VAL A 15 33.91 -13.83 16.99
C VAL A 15 32.79 -13.60 17.99
N CYS A 16 33.15 -13.23 19.22
CA CYS A 16 32.23 -12.73 20.24
C CYS A 16 31.49 -11.50 19.67
N ALA A 17 30.21 -11.67 19.38
CA ALA A 17 29.39 -10.62 18.78
C ALA A 17 28.83 -9.67 19.84
N VAL A 18 28.46 -10.21 21.00
CA VAL A 18 27.91 -9.44 22.12
C VAL A 18 28.37 -10.04 23.45
N ASN A 19 28.89 -9.21 24.35
CA ASN A 19 29.18 -9.58 25.74
C ASN A 19 28.23 -8.82 26.66
N LEU A 20 27.41 -9.53 27.43
CA LEU A 20 26.41 -8.97 28.34
C LEU A 20 26.83 -9.07 29.81
N GLY A 21 28.06 -8.66 30.12
CA GLY A 21 28.56 -8.60 31.50
C GLY A 21 28.48 -9.96 32.20
N SER A 22 27.78 -10.05 33.34
CA SER A 22 27.59 -11.30 34.07
C SER A 22 26.72 -12.34 33.37
N HIS A 23 26.07 -11.98 32.26
CA HIS A 23 25.17 -12.87 31.51
C HIS A 23 25.89 -13.65 30.40
N GLY A 24 27.19 -13.38 30.19
CA GLY A 24 28.06 -14.14 29.30
C GLY A 24 28.30 -13.50 27.93
N SER A 25 29.10 -14.20 27.13
CA SER A 25 29.51 -13.81 25.77
C SER A 25 28.79 -14.69 24.74
N PHE A 26 28.18 -14.06 23.74
CA PHE A 26 27.42 -14.72 22.68
C PHE A 26 28.17 -14.61 21.36
N ALA A 27 28.43 -15.77 20.75
CA ALA A 27 28.99 -15.83 19.40
C ALA A 27 27.94 -15.42 18.37
N ARG A 28 28.37 -14.83 17.26
CA ARG A 28 27.49 -14.40 16.16
C ARG A 28 26.57 -15.53 15.67
N ALA A 29 27.13 -16.72 15.49
CA ALA A 29 26.38 -17.91 15.08
C ALA A 29 25.25 -18.28 16.04
N SER A 30 25.43 -18.05 17.35
CA SER A 30 24.37 -18.26 18.34
C SER A 30 23.25 -17.25 18.16
N ILE A 31 23.59 -15.96 18.00
CA ILE A 31 22.60 -14.89 17.77
C ILE A 31 21.80 -15.15 16.49
N ASP A 32 22.46 -15.53 15.40
CA ASP A 32 21.79 -15.86 14.13
C ASP A 32 20.84 -17.06 14.26
N LEU A 33 21.19 -18.04 15.09
CA LEU A 33 20.32 -19.19 15.38
C LEU A 33 19.08 -18.76 16.18
N TRP A 34 19.25 -17.90 17.19
CA TRP A 34 18.12 -17.35 17.96
C TRP A 34 17.19 -16.53 17.07
N ASP A 35 17.73 -15.64 16.24
CA ASP A 35 16.95 -14.84 15.28
C ASP A 35 16.14 -15.73 14.32
N LYS A 36 16.75 -16.77 13.75
CA LYS A 36 16.02 -17.76 12.93
C LYS A 36 14.93 -18.48 13.73
N THR A 37 15.19 -18.84 14.97
CA THR A 37 14.22 -19.55 15.82
C THR A 37 13.01 -18.67 16.12
N PHE A 38 13.21 -17.39 16.47
CA PHE A 38 12.12 -16.45 16.70
C PHE A 38 11.30 -16.20 15.43
N LYS A 39 11.96 -16.09 14.27
CA LYS A 39 11.26 -15.98 12.97
C LYS A 39 10.39 -17.20 12.68
N VAL A 40 10.87 -18.41 12.95
CA VAL A 40 10.08 -19.64 12.75
C VAL A 40 8.86 -19.69 13.67
N ASP A 41 9.01 -19.30 14.94
CA ASP A 41 7.88 -19.23 15.89
C ASP A 41 6.83 -18.20 15.45
N GLU A 42 7.27 -17.02 15.03
CA GLU A 42 6.39 -15.97 14.50
C GLU A 42 5.61 -16.45 13.26
N ILE A 43 6.30 -17.00 12.26
CA ILE A 43 5.66 -17.56 11.06
C ILE A 43 4.66 -18.68 11.44
N SER A 44 5.03 -19.54 12.39
CA SER A 44 4.15 -20.63 12.86
C SER A 44 2.87 -20.08 13.48
N ARG A 45 2.98 -19.05 14.31
CA ARG A 45 1.83 -18.35 14.91
C ARG A 45 0.95 -17.70 13.84
N GLU A 46 1.56 -17.04 12.86
CA GLU A 46 0.85 -16.38 11.76
C GLU A 46 0.07 -17.37 10.89
N VAL A 47 0.67 -18.50 10.52
CA VAL A 47 0.02 -19.56 9.74
C VAL A 47 -1.11 -20.21 10.53
N ASN A 48 -0.91 -20.47 11.83
CA ASN A 48 -1.95 -21.02 12.68
C ASN A 48 -3.15 -20.07 12.80
N TYR A 49 -2.89 -18.78 12.97
CA TYR A 49 -3.93 -17.76 12.99
C TYR A 49 -4.66 -17.69 11.65
N GLU A 50 -3.95 -17.73 10.52
CA GLU A 50 -4.53 -17.75 9.18
C GLU A 50 -5.48 -18.93 8.97
N HIS A 51 -5.08 -20.13 9.41
CA HIS A 51 -5.95 -21.31 9.36
C HIS A 51 -7.24 -21.14 10.19
N GLN A 52 -7.14 -20.55 11.37
CA GLN A 52 -8.30 -20.27 12.21
C GLN A 52 -9.21 -19.20 11.57
N TRP A 53 -8.62 -18.14 11.02
CA TRP A 53 -9.32 -17.05 10.36
C TRP A 53 -10.07 -17.51 9.10
N LEU A 54 -9.53 -18.51 8.39
CA LEU A 54 -10.14 -19.16 7.22
C LEU A 54 -10.96 -20.42 7.55
N SER A 55 -11.23 -20.70 8.83
CA SER A 55 -11.90 -21.94 9.26
C SER A 55 -13.33 -22.12 8.72
N ALA A 56 -14.04 -21.02 8.45
CA ALA A 56 -15.36 -21.06 7.83
C ALA A 56 -15.29 -21.74 6.45
N SER A 57 -16.19 -22.68 6.16
CA SER A 57 -16.19 -23.48 4.92
C SER A 57 -17.12 -22.91 3.85
N THR A 58 -16.86 -21.68 3.41
CA THR A 58 -17.54 -21.09 2.25
C THR A 58 -16.74 -21.32 0.98
N HIS A 59 -17.37 -21.25 -0.20
CA HIS A 59 -16.66 -21.31 -1.48
C HIS A 59 -15.50 -20.29 -1.57
N LYS A 60 -15.73 -19.06 -1.08
CA LYS A 60 -14.69 -18.00 -1.10
C LYS A 60 -13.51 -18.36 -0.20
N THR A 61 -13.77 -18.77 1.05
CA THR A 61 -12.71 -19.10 2.01
C THR A 61 -11.93 -20.35 1.62
N LEU A 62 -12.58 -21.34 1.00
CA LEU A 62 -11.88 -22.50 0.43
C LEU A 62 -10.96 -22.11 -0.73
N ALA A 63 -11.41 -21.24 -1.63
CA ALA A 63 -10.57 -20.73 -2.72
C ALA A 63 -9.36 -19.95 -2.18
N ILE A 64 -9.57 -19.08 -1.19
CA ILE A 64 -8.50 -18.33 -0.53
C ILE A 64 -7.49 -19.27 0.13
N LYS A 65 -7.98 -20.24 0.93
CA LYS A 65 -7.11 -21.23 1.59
C LYS A 65 -6.28 -22.03 0.59
N ASN A 66 -6.89 -22.44 -0.53
CA ASN A 66 -6.18 -23.19 -1.57
C ASN A 66 -5.09 -22.35 -2.24
N VAL A 67 -5.34 -21.07 -2.53
CA VAL A 67 -4.34 -20.20 -3.15
C VAL A 67 -3.22 -19.90 -2.16
N LEU A 68 -3.53 -19.38 -0.97
CA LEU A 68 -2.51 -19.01 0.02
C LEU A 68 -1.65 -20.20 0.45
N GLY A 69 -2.25 -21.39 0.62
CA GLY A 69 -1.52 -22.60 1.00
C GLY A 69 -0.58 -23.16 -0.07
N ASN A 70 -0.70 -22.73 -1.33
CA ASN A 70 0.13 -23.23 -2.45
C ASN A 70 1.12 -22.18 -2.99
N LEU A 71 1.00 -20.92 -2.59
CA LEU A 71 1.91 -19.87 -3.02
C LEU A 71 3.23 -19.96 -2.24
N ARG A 72 4.35 -19.82 -2.96
CA ARG A 72 5.66 -19.63 -2.32
C ARG A 72 5.86 -18.16 -1.96
N PRO A 73 6.61 -17.85 -0.88
CA PRO A 73 7.06 -16.48 -0.63
C PRO A 73 7.68 -15.88 -1.89
N GLU A 74 7.46 -14.59 -2.13
CA GLU A 74 7.99 -13.83 -3.29
C GLU A 74 7.48 -14.31 -4.67
N GLN A 75 6.65 -15.35 -4.72
CA GLN A 75 5.98 -15.75 -5.96
C GLN A 75 5.01 -14.64 -6.37
N THR A 76 5.19 -14.09 -7.57
CA THR A 76 4.27 -13.09 -8.11
C THR A 76 2.87 -13.68 -8.25
N VAL A 77 1.89 -12.99 -7.67
CA VAL A 77 0.46 -13.32 -7.71
C VAL A 77 -0.26 -12.47 -8.76
N LEU A 78 -0.01 -11.16 -8.77
CA LEU A 78 -0.56 -10.23 -9.77
C LEU A 78 0.50 -9.25 -10.25
N LYS A 79 0.30 -8.72 -11.46
CA LYS A 79 1.06 -7.60 -11.98
C LYS A 79 0.13 -6.48 -12.41
N HIS A 80 0.54 -5.24 -12.13
CA HIS A 80 -0.04 -4.05 -12.73
C HIS A 80 1.11 -3.15 -13.18
N ASP A 81 1.30 -3.05 -14.50
CA ASP A 81 2.46 -2.40 -15.13
C ASP A 81 3.79 -2.91 -14.56
N HIS A 82 4.50 -2.05 -13.83
CA HIS A 82 5.80 -2.34 -13.21
C HIS A 82 5.70 -2.70 -11.73
N LEU A 83 4.49 -2.78 -11.17
CA LEU A 83 4.24 -3.23 -9.81
C LEU A 83 3.94 -4.72 -9.81
N ASN A 84 4.73 -5.47 -9.05
CA ASN A 84 4.49 -6.88 -8.79
C ASN A 84 3.89 -7.02 -7.41
N LEU A 85 2.77 -7.72 -7.32
CA LEU A 85 2.17 -8.15 -6.08
C LEU A 85 2.56 -9.61 -5.84
N ASP A 86 3.31 -9.89 -4.79
CA ASP A 86 3.73 -11.25 -4.47
C ASP A 86 2.89 -11.90 -3.36
N ALA A 87 3.17 -13.17 -3.06
CA ALA A 87 2.46 -13.93 -2.04
C ALA A 87 2.59 -13.32 -0.64
N THR A 88 3.74 -12.72 -0.31
CA THR A 88 4.00 -12.06 0.97
C THR A 88 3.11 -10.82 1.08
N ASP A 89 3.03 -10.02 0.02
CA ASP A 89 2.14 -8.87 -0.03
C ASP A 89 0.66 -9.27 0.10
N VAL A 90 0.23 -10.32 -0.60
CA VAL A 90 -1.16 -10.82 -0.51
C VAL A 90 -1.46 -11.31 0.91
N SER A 91 -0.50 -11.97 1.57
CA SER A 91 -0.66 -12.45 2.94
C SER A 91 -0.89 -11.32 3.95
N SER A 92 -0.52 -10.07 3.63
CA SER A 92 -0.77 -8.89 4.48
C SER A 92 -2.26 -8.54 4.65
N LEU A 93 -3.14 -9.11 3.81
CA LEU A 93 -4.58 -8.96 3.94
C LEU A 93 -5.21 -9.92 4.97
N VAL A 94 -4.47 -10.93 5.43
CA VAL A 94 -5.00 -11.95 6.36
C VAL A 94 -5.21 -11.38 7.76
N GLY A 95 -6.42 -11.54 8.29
CA GLY A 95 -6.82 -11.07 9.62
C GLY A 95 -6.47 -9.61 9.88
N GLU A 96 -5.86 -9.26 11.00
CA GLU A 96 -5.53 -7.85 11.33
C GLU A 96 -4.08 -7.47 10.96
N ARG A 97 -3.43 -8.17 10.02
CA ARG A 97 -2.09 -7.78 9.56
C ARG A 97 -2.11 -6.41 8.87
N TYR A 98 -1.00 -5.69 9.00
CA TYR A 98 -0.80 -4.40 8.36
C TYR A 98 -0.62 -4.60 6.84
N VAL A 99 -1.45 -3.94 6.04
CA VAL A 99 -1.42 -4.09 4.58
C VAL A 99 -0.17 -3.46 4.00
N SER A 100 0.54 -4.19 3.14
CA SER A 100 1.75 -3.69 2.48
C SER A 100 1.43 -2.58 1.47
N GLY A 101 2.40 -1.69 1.22
CA GLY A 101 2.23 -0.61 0.25
C GLY A 101 2.07 -1.10 -1.20
N PHE A 102 2.64 -2.26 -1.53
CA PHE A 102 2.47 -2.91 -2.83
C PHE A 102 1.08 -3.52 -2.97
N CYS A 103 0.59 -4.22 -1.93
CA CYS A 103 -0.77 -4.73 -1.86
C CYS A 103 -1.80 -3.62 -2.06
N LEU A 104 -1.69 -2.54 -1.29
CA LEU A 104 -2.57 -1.37 -1.40
C LEU A 104 -2.56 -0.81 -2.83
N SER A 105 -1.38 -0.58 -3.40
CA SER A 105 -1.25 0.03 -4.73
C SER A 105 -1.85 -0.84 -5.83
N VAL A 106 -1.47 -2.12 -5.90
CA VAL A 106 -1.90 -3.02 -6.98
C VAL A 106 -3.39 -3.28 -6.88
N VAL A 107 -3.94 -3.48 -5.68
CA VAL A 107 -5.38 -3.71 -5.49
C VAL A 107 -6.20 -2.50 -5.91
N CYS A 108 -5.82 -1.29 -5.50
CA CYS A 108 -6.51 -0.06 -5.90
C CYS A 108 -6.44 0.16 -7.42
N LEU A 109 -5.27 -0.05 -8.03
CA LEU A 109 -5.11 0.08 -9.48
C LEU A 109 -5.96 -0.95 -10.25
N LYS A 110 -6.05 -2.19 -9.77
CA LYS A 110 -6.95 -3.20 -10.34
C LYS A 110 -8.43 -2.86 -10.20
N PHE A 111 -8.85 -2.30 -9.07
CA PHE A 111 -10.22 -1.77 -8.95
C PHE A 111 -10.48 -0.61 -9.92
N LEU A 112 -9.51 0.30 -10.06
CA LEU A 112 -9.63 1.42 -11.00
C LEU A 112 -9.72 0.92 -12.46
N GLU A 113 -8.93 -0.09 -12.84
CA GLU A 113 -9.00 -0.74 -14.15
C GLU A 113 -10.41 -1.28 -14.42
N GLU A 114 -11.00 -2.02 -13.48
CA GLU A 114 -12.37 -2.53 -13.62
C GLU A 114 -13.39 -1.41 -13.77
N VAL A 115 -13.28 -0.34 -12.99
CA VAL A 115 -14.21 0.80 -13.05
C VAL A 115 -14.09 1.52 -14.40
N LYS A 116 -12.87 1.68 -14.92
CA LYS A 116 -12.62 2.28 -16.25
C LYS A 116 -13.20 1.44 -17.39
N LEU A 117 -13.18 0.10 -17.30
CA LEU A 117 -13.82 -0.77 -18.28
C LEU A 117 -15.34 -0.55 -18.39
N HIS A 118 -15.98 0.01 -17.36
CA HIS A 118 -17.39 0.38 -17.36
C HIS A 118 -17.64 1.85 -17.80
N GLY A 119 -16.63 2.53 -18.35
CA GLY A 119 -16.73 3.89 -18.87
C GLY A 119 -16.56 5.00 -17.83
N ASN A 120 -16.21 4.66 -16.59
CA ASN A 120 -15.94 5.64 -15.54
C ASN A 120 -14.48 6.11 -15.60
N THR A 121 -14.26 7.25 -16.25
CA THR A 121 -12.94 7.91 -16.37
C THR A 121 -12.85 9.15 -15.49
N GLY A 122 -11.66 9.77 -15.44
CA GLY A 122 -11.45 11.04 -14.76
C GLY A 122 -11.06 10.92 -13.28
N VAL A 123 -10.82 9.71 -12.79
CA VAL A 123 -10.20 9.48 -11.48
C VAL A 123 -8.85 8.81 -11.71
N VAL A 124 -7.82 9.37 -11.11
CA VAL A 124 -6.46 8.83 -11.11
C VAL A 124 -6.14 8.32 -9.72
N PHE A 125 -5.53 7.15 -9.65
CA PHE A 125 -4.92 6.63 -8.43
C PHE A 125 -3.41 6.52 -8.61
N LEU A 126 -2.66 7.11 -7.70
CA LEU A 126 -1.21 7.08 -7.68
C LEU A 126 -0.73 6.02 -6.68
N PRO A 127 0.31 5.23 -7.01
CA PRO A 127 0.81 4.19 -6.11
C PRO A 127 1.44 4.80 -4.85
N THR A 128 1.57 3.99 -3.80
CA THR A 128 2.19 4.40 -2.53
C THR A 128 3.64 4.90 -2.72
N LEU A 129 4.36 4.41 -3.73
CA LEU A 129 5.70 4.87 -4.11
C LEU A 129 5.74 6.35 -4.49
N THR A 130 4.63 6.93 -4.94
CA THR A 130 4.57 8.35 -5.34
C THR A 130 4.90 9.29 -4.20
N GLN A 131 4.51 8.97 -2.96
CA GLN A 131 4.92 9.76 -1.80
C GLN A 131 6.45 9.81 -1.71
N MET A 132 7.14 8.68 -1.85
CA MET A 132 8.61 8.64 -1.79
C MET A 132 9.24 9.42 -2.94
N TRP A 133 8.73 9.27 -4.17
CA TRP A 133 9.24 10.01 -5.34
C TRP A 133 9.12 11.52 -5.14
N ILE A 134 7.99 12.00 -4.62
CA ILE A 134 7.81 13.43 -4.35
C ILE A 134 8.87 13.92 -3.35
N LEU A 135 9.13 13.15 -2.30
CA LEU A 135 10.08 13.52 -1.25
C LEU A 135 11.55 13.40 -1.66
N SER A 136 11.89 12.49 -2.58
CA SER A 136 13.28 12.20 -2.95
C SER A 136 13.76 12.91 -4.22
N LEU A 137 12.87 13.15 -5.19
CA LEU A 137 13.27 13.76 -6.46
C LEU A 137 13.57 15.25 -6.29
N ALA A 138 14.43 15.83 -7.12
CA ALA A 138 14.77 17.25 -7.00
C ALA A 138 13.72 18.14 -7.67
N THR A 139 13.11 17.67 -8.76
CA THR A 139 12.27 18.50 -9.64
C THR A 139 10.88 17.90 -9.89
N SER A 140 9.92 18.75 -10.29
CA SER A 140 8.60 18.34 -10.78
C SER A 140 8.67 17.59 -12.10
N LYS A 141 9.67 17.88 -12.94
CA LYS A 141 9.94 17.17 -14.20
C LYS A 141 10.28 15.69 -13.99
N GLU A 142 11.16 15.37 -13.05
CA GLU A 142 11.48 13.97 -12.74
C GLU A 142 10.26 13.24 -12.17
N LEU A 143 9.46 13.92 -11.35
CA LEU A 143 8.22 13.34 -10.83
C LEU A 143 7.23 13.05 -11.96
N ARG A 144 7.06 14.00 -12.89
CA ARG A 144 6.23 13.85 -14.08
C ARG A 144 6.58 12.60 -14.89
N GLU A 145 7.88 12.35 -15.11
CA GLU A 145 8.37 11.15 -15.81
C GLU A 145 8.00 9.84 -15.10
N LYS A 146 7.77 9.86 -13.77
CA LYS A 146 7.21 8.71 -13.05
C LYS A 146 5.70 8.62 -13.21
N LEU A 147 5.00 9.75 -13.11
CA LEU A 147 3.53 9.83 -13.15
C LEU A 147 2.93 9.48 -14.51
N ILE A 148 3.65 9.67 -15.62
CA ILE A 148 3.18 9.31 -16.97
C ILE A 148 2.79 7.84 -17.10
N ASN A 149 3.37 6.95 -16.29
CA ASN A 149 3.02 5.53 -16.29
C ASN A 149 1.66 5.23 -15.61
N TYR A 150 1.06 6.20 -14.92
CA TYR A 150 -0.15 6.03 -14.13
C TYR A 150 -1.30 6.95 -14.55
N ILE A 151 -0.99 8.00 -15.31
CA ILE A 151 -1.95 9.00 -15.77
C ILE A 151 -2.02 8.95 -17.28
N ALA A 152 -3.07 8.32 -17.81
CA ALA A 152 -3.35 8.34 -19.23
C ALA A 152 -3.75 9.75 -19.68
N ILE A 153 -3.48 10.08 -20.95
CA ILE A 153 -3.79 11.40 -21.52
C ILE A 153 -5.31 11.65 -21.46
N GLU A 154 -6.12 10.61 -21.67
CA GLU A 154 -7.57 10.65 -21.61
C GLU A 154 -8.09 10.98 -20.21
N ASP A 155 -7.42 10.46 -19.17
CA ASP A 155 -7.75 10.78 -17.79
C ASP A 155 -7.38 12.22 -17.47
N LEU A 156 -6.22 12.69 -17.93
CA LEU A 156 -5.77 14.07 -17.68
C LEU A 156 -6.70 15.12 -18.30
N ARG A 157 -7.30 14.81 -19.46
CA ARG A 157 -8.29 15.68 -20.12
C ARG A 157 -9.64 15.76 -19.41
N ASN A 158 -9.96 14.80 -18.56
CA ASN A 158 -11.23 14.74 -17.83
C ASN A 158 -11.01 14.59 -16.32
N LEU A 159 -9.86 15.06 -15.84
CA LEU A 159 -9.41 14.77 -14.49
C LEU A 159 -10.29 15.48 -13.47
N SER A 160 -10.99 14.69 -12.66
CA SER A 160 -11.84 15.15 -11.57
C SER A 160 -11.17 14.95 -10.22
N LEU A 161 -10.54 13.79 -10.01
CA LEU A 161 -9.91 13.42 -8.75
C LEU A 161 -8.53 12.81 -8.96
N VAL A 162 -7.59 13.17 -8.10
CA VAL A 162 -6.30 12.46 -7.94
C VAL A 162 -6.22 11.90 -6.53
N LEU A 163 -6.08 10.59 -6.42
CA LEU A 163 -5.98 9.87 -5.16
C LEU A 163 -4.54 9.42 -4.93
N LEU A 164 -4.01 9.67 -3.74
CA LEU A 164 -2.66 9.30 -3.35
C LEU A 164 -2.67 8.76 -1.90
N PRO A 165 -2.36 7.47 -1.68
CA PRO A 165 -2.14 6.97 -0.33
C PRO A 165 -0.94 7.66 0.31
N LEU A 166 -1.08 8.04 1.58
CA LEU A 166 0.00 8.59 2.39
C LEU A 166 0.31 7.66 3.55
N HIS A 167 1.59 7.34 3.72
CA HIS A 167 2.10 6.64 4.89
C HIS A 167 2.43 7.65 5.99
N VAL A 168 1.69 7.60 7.08
CA VAL A 168 1.78 8.52 8.21
C VAL A 168 2.59 7.88 9.33
N LYS A 169 3.65 8.58 9.76
CA LYS A 169 4.56 8.13 10.84
C LYS A 169 5.12 6.71 10.66
N GLN A 170 5.15 6.23 9.42
CA GLN A 170 5.61 4.89 9.04
C GLN A 170 4.82 3.73 9.68
N CYS A 171 3.60 3.98 10.16
CA CYS A 171 2.80 2.97 10.85
C CYS A 171 1.29 3.02 10.56
N HIS A 172 0.85 3.95 9.71
CA HIS A 172 -0.56 4.15 9.42
C HIS A 172 -0.78 4.60 7.97
N TRP A 173 -1.83 4.10 7.32
CA TRP A 173 -2.23 4.51 5.99
C TRP A 173 -3.37 5.53 6.06
N GLY A 174 -3.22 6.63 5.33
CA GLY A 174 -4.30 7.57 5.02
C GLY A 174 -4.42 7.80 3.51
N LEU A 175 -5.44 8.55 3.10
CA LEU A 175 -5.68 8.85 1.69
C LEU A 175 -5.76 10.36 1.48
N LEU A 176 -4.90 10.88 0.61
CA LEU A 176 -5.01 12.22 0.05
C LEU A 176 -5.86 12.17 -1.22
N CYS A 177 -6.81 13.09 -1.34
CA CYS A 177 -7.65 13.30 -2.50
C CYS A 177 -7.55 14.77 -2.93
N LEU A 178 -7.11 15.01 -4.16
CA LEU A 178 -7.15 16.32 -4.80
C LEU A 178 -8.42 16.37 -5.65
N ASP A 179 -9.33 17.27 -5.30
CA ASP A 179 -10.53 17.52 -6.08
C ASP A 179 -10.27 18.67 -7.06
N VAL A 180 -10.11 18.33 -8.34
CA VAL A 180 -9.74 19.27 -9.39
C VAL A 180 -10.89 20.24 -9.68
N GLY A 181 -12.14 19.83 -9.53
CA GLY A 181 -13.30 20.68 -9.78
C GLY A 181 -13.44 21.79 -8.75
N SER A 182 -13.31 21.44 -7.47
CA SER A 182 -13.44 22.38 -6.35
C SER A 182 -12.13 23.06 -5.94
N LYS A 183 -10.98 22.60 -6.45
CA LYS A 183 -9.63 23.06 -6.08
C LYS A 183 -9.33 22.92 -4.60
N LYS A 184 -9.81 21.82 -4.00
CA LYS A 184 -9.68 21.54 -2.57
C LYS A 184 -8.90 20.26 -2.31
N LEU A 185 -8.25 20.22 -1.15
CA LEU A 185 -7.59 19.03 -0.64
C LEU A 185 -8.48 18.34 0.38
N PHE A 186 -8.63 17.03 0.20
CA PHE A 186 -9.21 16.17 1.18
C PHE A 186 -8.16 15.19 1.70
N TYR A 187 -8.13 14.99 3.00
CA TYR A 187 -7.33 13.96 3.63
C TYR A 187 -8.14 13.33 4.75
N ASP A 188 -8.17 12.01 4.76
CA ASP A 188 -8.71 11.28 5.88
C ASP A 188 -8.00 9.94 6.07
N ASP A 189 -8.10 9.44 7.29
CA ASP A 189 -7.71 8.11 7.69
C ASP A 189 -8.69 7.62 8.75
N GLY A 190 -8.73 6.32 9.00
CA GLY A 190 -9.70 5.74 9.92
C GLY A 190 -9.48 6.17 11.37
N LEU A 191 -8.28 6.64 11.75
CA LEU A 191 -8.02 7.17 13.10
C LEU A 191 -8.21 8.68 13.20
N HIS A 192 -8.63 9.30 12.10
CA HIS A 192 -8.75 10.73 11.92
C HIS A 192 -7.51 11.51 12.38
N TRP A 193 -6.32 11.03 12.03
CA TRP A 193 -5.10 11.79 12.29
C TRP A 193 -5.03 13.04 11.40
N ALA A 194 -4.16 13.97 11.77
CA ALA A 194 -3.78 15.05 10.89
C ALA A 194 -2.89 14.47 9.77
N PRO A 195 -2.94 15.05 8.55
CA PRO A 195 -2.05 14.64 7.47
C PRO A 195 -0.57 14.79 7.88
N PRO A 196 0.35 14.06 7.24
CA PRO A 196 1.78 14.23 7.47
C PRO A 196 2.20 15.70 7.31
N ASN A 197 3.15 16.18 8.12
CA ASN A 197 3.61 17.58 8.11
C ASN A 197 4.06 18.06 6.71
N GLN A 198 4.50 17.14 5.84
CA GLN A 198 4.98 17.44 4.49
C GLN A 198 3.87 17.39 3.43
N ALA A 199 2.61 17.10 3.80
CA ALA A 199 1.52 16.89 2.84
C ALA A 199 1.23 18.11 1.96
N VAL A 200 1.35 19.33 2.50
CA VAL A 200 1.19 20.58 1.72
C VAL A 200 2.26 20.68 0.64
N GLU A 201 3.53 20.53 1.00
CA GLU A 201 4.64 20.62 0.04
C GLU A 201 4.61 19.49 -0.99
N LEU A 202 4.23 18.28 -0.55
CA LEU A 202 3.97 17.15 -1.43
C LEU A 202 2.91 17.50 -2.47
N THR A 203 1.80 18.08 -2.03
CA THR A 203 0.70 18.47 -2.91
C THR A 203 1.13 19.54 -3.91
N LYS A 204 1.86 20.56 -3.47
CA LYS A 204 2.37 21.61 -4.36
C LYS A 204 3.25 21.02 -5.48
N LYS A 205 4.13 20.08 -5.16
CA LYS A 205 4.99 19.43 -6.15
C LYS A 205 4.20 18.52 -7.09
N LEU A 206 3.18 17.83 -6.58
CA LEU A 206 2.26 17.05 -7.41
C LEU A 206 1.49 17.94 -8.40
N LEU A 207 0.99 19.09 -7.94
CA LEU A 207 0.34 20.08 -8.81
C LEU A 207 1.29 20.60 -9.89
N ASP A 208 2.56 20.89 -9.58
CA ASP A 208 3.55 21.27 -10.60
C ASP A 208 3.73 20.17 -11.65
N ALA A 209 3.88 18.91 -11.22
CA ALA A 209 4.04 17.81 -12.15
C ALA A 209 2.81 17.64 -13.04
N LEU A 210 1.59 17.70 -12.48
CA LEU A 210 0.34 17.66 -13.25
C LEU A 210 0.23 18.84 -14.23
N LYS A 211 0.64 20.05 -13.82
CA LYS A 211 0.70 21.23 -14.70
C LYS A 211 1.64 20.99 -15.88
N GLU A 212 2.82 20.43 -15.64
CA GLU A 212 3.77 20.08 -16.69
C GLU A 212 3.20 19.02 -17.64
N MET A 213 2.57 17.95 -17.13
CA MET A 213 1.90 16.95 -17.97
C MET A 213 0.84 17.60 -18.85
N SER A 214 0.03 18.49 -18.27
CA SER A 214 -1.04 19.18 -19.00
C SER A 214 -0.51 20.05 -20.14
N LEU A 215 0.62 20.72 -19.94
CA LEU A 215 1.32 21.49 -20.97
C LEU A 215 1.86 20.58 -22.08
N GLU A 216 2.55 19.50 -21.71
CA GLU A 216 3.16 18.57 -22.66
C GLU A 216 2.12 17.89 -23.55
N PHE A 217 1.01 17.43 -22.97
CA PHE A 217 -0.08 16.77 -23.70
C PHE A 217 -1.13 17.72 -24.27
N GLN A 218 -0.92 19.03 -24.14
CA GLN A 218 -1.80 20.08 -24.67
C GLN A 218 -3.28 19.86 -24.29
N THR A 219 -3.54 19.52 -23.03
CA THR A 219 -4.89 19.11 -22.60
C THR A 219 -5.87 20.28 -22.48
N GLY A 220 -5.35 21.52 -22.39
CA GLY A 220 -6.14 22.73 -22.16
C GLY A 220 -6.40 23.04 -20.68
N PHE A 221 -6.03 22.15 -19.75
CA PHE A 221 -6.33 22.27 -18.31
C PHE A 221 -5.12 22.73 -17.48
N THR A 222 -4.12 23.37 -18.08
CA THR A 222 -2.91 23.76 -17.36
C THR A 222 -3.20 24.72 -16.20
N GLN A 223 -4.18 25.60 -16.38
CA GLN A 223 -4.61 26.55 -15.36
C GLN A 223 -5.26 25.88 -14.15
N ASP A 224 -5.74 24.64 -14.29
CA ASP A 224 -6.38 23.90 -13.21
C ASP A 224 -5.40 23.42 -12.13
N PHE A 225 -4.11 23.41 -12.45
CA PHE A 225 -3.03 22.97 -11.58
C PHE A 225 -2.17 24.14 -11.06
N GLU A 226 -2.64 25.37 -11.21
CA GLU A 226 -1.98 26.56 -10.65
C GLU A 226 -2.21 26.63 -9.14
N LYS A 227 -1.13 26.48 -8.35
CA LYS A 227 -1.18 26.31 -6.89
C LYS A 227 -1.93 27.43 -6.16
N ASP A 228 -1.84 28.66 -6.64
CA ASP A 228 -2.50 29.83 -6.07
C ASP A 228 -4.03 29.78 -6.18
N LYS A 229 -4.56 28.91 -7.04
CA LYS A 229 -6.00 28.64 -7.16
C LYS A 229 -6.49 27.54 -6.23
N TRP A 230 -5.60 26.84 -5.53
CA TRP A 230 -5.94 25.74 -4.64
C TRP A 230 -6.05 26.18 -3.19
N ASP A 231 -7.12 25.74 -2.52
CA ASP A 231 -7.20 25.75 -1.07
C ASP A 231 -6.38 24.57 -0.54
N LEU A 232 -5.20 24.89 -0.01
CA LEU A 232 -4.26 23.90 0.53
C LEU A 232 -4.58 23.49 1.98
N SER A 233 -5.72 23.91 2.53
CA SER A 233 -6.24 23.36 3.78
C SER A 233 -6.84 21.98 3.55
N PHE A 234 -6.69 21.08 4.53
CA PHE A 234 -7.19 19.72 4.41
C PHE A 234 -8.57 19.59 5.06
N THR A 235 -9.52 19.11 4.27
CA THR A 235 -10.86 18.74 4.73
C THR A 235 -10.98 17.21 4.84
N ARG A 236 -11.78 16.71 5.79
CA ARG A 236 -12.06 15.27 5.88
C ARG A 236 -13.17 14.88 4.90
N PHE A 237 -13.08 13.66 4.36
CA PHE A 237 -14.14 13.08 3.53
C PHE A 237 -15.03 12.10 4.30
N ALA A 238 -14.92 12.10 5.63
CA ALA A 238 -15.73 11.30 6.56
C ALA A 238 -15.51 9.79 6.41
N MET A 239 -14.24 9.35 6.36
CA MET A 239 -13.91 7.92 6.45
C MET A 239 -14.55 7.32 7.73
N PRO A 240 -15.05 6.08 7.72
CA PRO A 240 -15.55 5.45 8.94
C PRO A 240 -14.48 5.37 10.04
N ASP A 241 -14.90 5.42 11.31
CA ASP A 241 -14.00 5.35 12.46
C ASP A 241 -13.34 3.95 12.58
N GLN A 242 -12.01 3.93 12.64
CA GLN A 242 -11.22 2.74 12.92
C GLN A 242 -11.10 2.51 14.43
N PRO A 243 -11.44 1.31 14.92
CA PRO A 243 -11.27 0.98 16.33
C PRO A 243 -9.78 0.84 16.68
N LYS A 244 -9.42 1.13 17.92
CA LYS A 244 -8.03 0.99 18.40
C LYS A 244 -7.64 -0.44 18.75
N THR A 245 -8.63 -1.32 18.93
CA THR A 245 -8.45 -2.72 19.34
C THR A 245 -9.53 -3.60 18.70
N GLY A 246 -9.22 -4.87 18.48
CA GLY A 246 -10.17 -5.84 17.92
C GLY A 246 -10.23 -5.80 16.39
N VAL A 247 -11.34 -6.27 15.84
CA VAL A 247 -11.58 -6.30 14.38
C VAL A 247 -11.49 -4.89 13.82
N GLY A 248 -10.78 -4.72 12.71
CA GLY A 248 -10.56 -3.43 12.06
C GLY A 248 -9.38 -2.62 12.59
N SER A 249 -8.83 -2.95 13.76
CA SER A 249 -7.75 -2.15 14.36
C SER A 249 -6.42 -2.17 13.58
N GLY A 250 -6.15 -3.22 12.81
CA GLY A 250 -5.00 -3.30 11.90
C GLY A 250 -5.32 -2.89 10.47
N SER A 251 -6.50 -2.33 10.20
CA SER A 251 -7.11 -2.30 8.87
C SER A 251 -7.09 -0.95 8.16
N CYS A 252 -6.26 0.01 8.59
CA CYS A 252 -6.13 1.32 7.94
C CYS A 252 -5.89 1.24 6.42
N GLY A 253 -5.02 0.34 5.97
CA GLY A 253 -4.76 0.13 4.54
C GLY A 253 -5.98 -0.44 3.79
N VAL A 254 -6.79 -1.27 4.45
CA VAL A 254 -8.06 -1.74 3.88
C VAL A 254 -9.08 -0.61 3.81
N GLY A 255 -9.15 0.24 4.83
CA GLY A 255 -9.96 1.47 4.81
C GLY A 255 -9.60 2.38 3.63
N VAL A 256 -8.32 2.55 3.32
CA VAL A 256 -7.86 3.28 2.14
C VAL A 256 -8.29 2.59 0.83
N ILE A 257 -8.17 1.26 0.73
CA ILE A 257 -8.62 0.50 -0.45
C ILE A 257 -10.12 0.70 -0.70
N LEU A 258 -10.94 0.55 0.36
CA LEU A 258 -12.39 0.69 0.25
C LEU A 258 -12.80 2.14 -0.06
N ALA A 259 -12.16 3.12 0.59
CA ALA A 259 -12.43 4.53 0.32
C ALA A 259 -12.08 4.92 -1.12
N ALA A 260 -10.92 4.50 -1.61
CA ALA A 260 -10.52 4.72 -3.00
C ALA A 260 -11.49 4.06 -3.98
N LYS A 261 -11.91 2.82 -3.71
CA LYS A 261 -12.91 2.11 -4.52
C LYS A 261 -14.24 2.87 -4.59
N ASP A 262 -14.73 3.39 -3.48
CA ASP A 262 -15.97 4.17 -3.47
C ASP A 262 -15.82 5.51 -4.22
N MET A 263 -14.66 6.17 -4.11
CA MET A 263 -14.34 7.36 -4.91
C MET A 263 -14.24 7.05 -6.41
N PHE A 264 -13.72 5.88 -6.81
CA PHE A 264 -13.70 5.46 -8.21
C PHE A 264 -15.12 5.30 -8.77
N ILE A 265 -16.00 4.66 -8.01
CA ILE A 265 -17.38 4.36 -8.42
C ILE A 265 -18.24 5.62 -8.42
N GLN A 266 -18.17 6.42 -7.36
CA GLN A 266 -19.04 7.58 -7.15
C GLN A 266 -18.48 8.87 -7.79
N ARG A 267 -17.19 8.90 -8.15
CA ARG A 267 -16.49 10.04 -8.77
C ARG A 267 -16.66 11.34 -7.98
N THR A 268 -16.52 11.25 -6.68
CA THR A 268 -16.63 12.38 -5.75
C THR A 268 -15.55 12.29 -4.67
N SER A 269 -15.08 13.45 -4.22
CA SER A 269 -14.20 13.59 -3.06
C SER A 269 -14.93 13.38 -1.73
N LEU A 270 -16.26 13.39 -1.73
CA LEU A 270 -17.14 13.14 -0.60
C LEU A 270 -18.04 11.92 -0.88
N PRO A 271 -17.48 10.71 -0.94
CA PRO A 271 -18.26 9.50 -1.17
C PRO A 271 -19.16 9.18 0.02
N THR A 272 -20.27 8.49 -0.24
CA THR A 272 -21.05 7.85 0.82
C THR A 272 -20.48 6.46 1.08
N PHE A 273 -20.05 6.19 2.31
CA PHE A 273 -19.55 4.89 2.72
C PHE A 273 -20.68 4.00 3.26
N PHE A 274 -20.74 2.78 2.74
CA PHE A 274 -21.70 1.74 3.19
C PHE A 274 -21.01 0.57 3.90
N TRP A 275 -19.80 0.80 4.40
CA TRP A 275 -18.97 -0.14 5.14
C TRP A 275 -18.47 0.51 6.43
N THR A 276 -18.14 -0.29 7.43
CA THR A 276 -17.48 0.16 8.67
C THR A 276 -16.26 -0.69 8.98
N PHE A 277 -15.41 -0.24 9.90
CA PHE A 277 -14.22 -1.02 10.30
C PHE A 277 -14.56 -2.31 11.07
N ASP A 278 -15.75 -2.43 11.64
CA ASP A 278 -16.20 -3.66 12.30
C ASP A 278 -16.41 -4.82 11.31
N GLU A 279 -16.51 -4.52 10.00
CA GLU A 279 -16.71 -5.49 8.93
C GLU A 279 -15.39 -5.89 8.22
N MET A 280 -14.23 -5.48 8.75
CA MET A 280 -12.94 -5.62 8.05
C MET A 280 -12.53 -7.07 7.80
N GLU A 281 -12.93 -8.01 8.65
CA GLU A 281 -12.74 -9.43 8.37
C GLU A 281 -13.40 -9.85 7.05
N LYS A 282 -14.64 -9.44 6.83
CA LYS A 282 -15.39 -9.74 5.60
C LYS A 282 -14.74 -9.04 4.40
N HIS A 283 -14.43 -7.76 4.52
CA HIS A 283 -13.85 -7.00 3.41
C HIS A 283 -12.46 -7.50 3.00
N ARG A 284 -11.61 -7.88 3.96
CA ARG A 284 -10.32 -8.51 3.66
C ARG A 284 -10.48 -9.81 2.87
N LYS A 285 -11.42 -10.66 3.27
CA LYS A 285 -11.76 -11.89 2.52
C LYS A 285 -12.31 -11.58 1.13
N GLU A 286 -13.12 -10.54 0.99
CA GLU A 286 -13.64 -10.10 -0.31
C GLU A 286 -12.53 -9.60 -1.24
N ILE A 287 -11.58 -8.81 -0.72
CA ILE A 287 -10.42 -8.33 -1.48
C ILE A 287 -9.52 -9.51 -1.88
N LEU A 288 -9.21 -10.42 -0.96
CA LEU A 288 -8.45 -11.64 -1.25
C LEU A 288 -9.12 -12.48 -2.34
N PHE A 289 -10.44 -12.68 -2.24
CA PHE A 289 -11.18 -13.41 -3.26
C PHE A 289 -11.14 -12.68 -4.61
N LYS A 290 -11.19 -11.35 -4.61
CA LYS A 290 -11.10 -10.53 -5.82
C LYS A 290 -9.71 -10.63 -6.47
N ILE A 291 -8.64 -10.63 -5.69
CA ILE A 291 -7.28 -10.92 -6.17
C ILE A 291 -7.23 -12.25 -6.91
N ILE A 292 -7.84 -13.30 -6.35
CA ILE A 292 -7.91 -14.63 -6.98
C ILE A 292 -8.71 -14.60 -8.30
N GLN A 293 -9.72 -13.74 -8.40
CA GLN A 293 -10.45 -13.55 -9.66
C GLN A 293 -9.57 -12.88 -10.73
N TRP A 294 -8.71 -11.94 -10.35
CA TRP A 294 -7.76 -11.26 -11.25
C TRP A 294 -6.55 -12.12 -11.66
N MET A 295 -6.27 -13.22 -10.96
CA MET A 295 -5.21 -14.16 -11.34
C MET A 295 -5.55 -14.97 -12.60
N LYS A 296 -6.81 -14.95 -13.03
CA LYS A 296 -7.32 -15.70 -14.19
C LYS A 296 -7.18 -14.89 -15.47
#